data_AF-A0A9R1J061-F1
#
_entry.id   AF-A0A9R1J061-F1
#
_cell.length_a   1.000
_cell.length_b   1.000
_cell.length_c   1.000
_cell.angle_alpha   90.00
_cell.angle_beta   90.00
_cell.angle_gamma   90.00
#
_symmetry.space_group_name_H-M   'P 1'
#
loop_
_entity.id
_entity.type
_entity.pdbx_description
1 polymer ?
#
loop_
_entity_poly.entity_id
_entity_poly.type
_entity_poly.pdbx_seq_one_letter_code
_entity_poly.pdbx_strand_id
1 'polypeptide(L)'
;MVSLVATDASGPTPVVERTDMRHPPACPVHEGYKCYPVPCPGGELFLVRCCLFGLPAEVVDVKVFRWNDEDNAWETVVTIRERTFFAGRFTFAVPSAAEAGTRVNTIHVLRSVYGESHIYTVSLDDMTLRMSAVEGCDDDDDGDQAFWALPTSFGLVAARSSDTPGGLSNEVMQTRSEHCCKEEEKEDMMTNSAGERRWCDFHTDLLQLLVPKISFIDFLHLKAVCKQWNSITSPIQNAKVSPLLMTTRPAGGAKEDVLEVFDPVSEKKYNIRVNVPASGLKSQGSQLLHFTKNGGIIVSRGGDHMFFLVNPFKDYPNGGHVIALPALDLLGHKGLSFSSVPGSPDFVVLATSCTPDDKVITIQTWRMGDEEWKEEILGNYDVPFFMSSQSPVFQDGVFYFLDINDRLGVVDPNEDEMEWRVLDKPDQPIRGSTEVHLAEWEHNYLVEWKAELVAIFRDSADGSVRMFKLDRSQMVWSELEVMEDAAVFWDRRNALIAVLPTGEDLCNKMSLPNYSETDRGGRTRSFYSFREQCYYPSFNAKEPMNAVWFQPDLNALMATTHQ
;
A
#
# COMPACT_ATOMS: atom_id res chain seq x y z
N MET A 1 15.83 -23.68 -5.35
CA MET A 1 14.93 -24.82 -5.04
C MET A 1 15.35 -25.36 -3.67
N VAL A 2 14.58 -25.09 -2.62
CA VAL A 2 14.93 -25.49 -1.23
C VAL A 2 13.86 -26.46 -0.74
N SER A 3 14.23 -27.71 -0.50
CA SER A 3 13.38 -28.71 0.15
C SER A 3 13.22 -28.36 1.63
N LEU A 4 11.99 -28.23 2.13
CA LEU A 4 11.73 -28.01 3.55
C LEU A 4 11.73 -29.37 4.27
N VAL A 5 12.56 -29.50 5.31
CA VAL A 5 12.63 -30.70 6.17
C VAL A 5 12.18 -30.29 7.57
N ALA A 6 11.16 -30.97 8.11
CA ALA A 6 10.74 -30.79 9.49
C ALA A 6 11.48 -31.80 10.38
N THR A 7 12.14 -31.31 11.43
CA THR A 7 12.90 -32.14 12.38
C THR A 7 12.38 -31.92 13.79
N ASP A 8 11.98 -32.99 14.46
CA ASP A 8 11.71 -32.97 15.91
C ASP A 8 13.03 -33.12 16.67
N ALA A 9 13.32 -32.13 17.52
CA ALA A 9 14.51 -32.07 18.37
C ALA A 9 14.17 -32.26 19.86
N SER A 10 12.94 -32.66 20.21
CA SER A 10 12.51 -32.91 21.58
C SER A 10 13.20 -34.12 22.23
N GLY A 11 13.78 -35.02 21.42
CA GLY A 11 14.53 -36.20 21.85
C GLY A 11 16.06 -36.06 21.75
N PRO A 12 16.84 -37.01 22.33
CA PRO A 12 18.30 -37.00 22.32
C PRO A 12 18.92 -37.21 20.92
N THR A 13 18.12 -37.59 19.93
CA THR A 13 18.54 -37.68 18.53
C THR A 13 17.46 -37.02 17.68
N PRO A 14 17.79 -36.03 16.84
CA PRO A 14 16.81 -35.37 16.00
C PRO A 14 16.22 -36.38 15.02
N VAL A 15 14.90 -36.45 14.94
CA VAL A 15 14.19 -37.31 13.99
C VAL A 15 13.66 -36.44 12.87
N VAL A 16 13.98 -36.82 11.63
CA VAL A 16 13.38 -36.20 10.45
C VAL A 16 11.94 -36.71 10.36
N GLU A 17 10.98 -35.81 10.57
CA GLU A 17 9.57 -36.16 10.47
C GLU A 17 9.10 -36.20 9.02
N ARG A 18 9.59 -35.29 8.16
CA ARG A 18 9.15 -35.17 6.76
C ARG A 18 10.23 -34.65 5.82
N THR A 19 10.26 -35.18 4.59
CA THR A 19 11.20 -34.79 3.53
C THR A 19 10.53 -34.40 2.21
N ASP A 20 9.23 -34.63 2.06
CA ASP A 20 8.45 -34.50 0.82
C ASP A 20 7.38 -33.40 0.89
N MET A 21 7.60 -32.38 1.74
CA MET A 21 6.68 -31.26 1.86
C MET A 21 6.57 -30.48 0.54
N ARG A 22 5.33 -30.30 0.06
CA ARG A 22 5.06 -29.48 -1.13
C ARG A 22 5.43 -28.02 -0.90
N HIS A 23 5.82 -27.33 -1.97
CA HIS A 23 6.05 -25.89 -1.90
C HIS A 23 4.74 -25.15 -1.58
N PRO A 24 4.82 -24.07 -0.77
CA PRO A 24 3.69 -23.18 -0.57
C PRO A 24 3.23 -22.58 -1.91
N PRO A 25 1.95 -22.20 -2.05
CA PRO A 25 1.42 -21.56 -3.25
C PRO A 25 2.34 -20.43 -3.73
N ALA A 26 2.56 -20.32 -5.04
CA ALA A 26 3.39 -19.24 -5.59
C ALA A 26 2.85 -17.86 -5.16
N CYS A 27 3.74 -16.89 -5.01
CA CYS A 27 3.39 -15.49 -4.78
C CYS A 27 3.91 -14.65 -5.95
N PRO A 28 3.25 -14.67 -7.11
CA PRO A 28 3.77 -14.02 -8.31
C PRO A 28 3.71 -12.49 -8.25
N VAL A 29 3.08 -11.92 -7.22
CA VAL A 29 2.99 -10.46 -7.05
C VAL A 29 4.22 -9.84 -6.40
N HIS A 30 5.06 -10.64 -5.76
CA HIS A 30 6.28 -10.17 -5.10
C HIS A 30 7.40 -11.16 -5.39
N GLU A 31 8.40 -10.70 -6.14
CA GLU A 31 9.54 -11.53 -6.53
C GLU A 31 10.53 -11.75 -5.39
N GLY A 32 10.83 -10.66 -4.66
CA GLY A 32 11.56 -10.74 -3.41
C GLY A 32 10.62 -11.29 -2.34
N TYR A 33 10.91 -12.47 -1.82
CA TYR A 33 10.28 -12.92 -0.59
C TYR A 33 11.22 -13.76 0.25
N LYS A 34 11.02 -13.70 1.57
CA LYS A 34 11.69 -14.57 2.53
C LYS A 34 10.64 -15.37 3.28
N CYS A 35 10.79 -16.68 3.26
CA CYS A 35 9.91 -17.60 3.97
C CYS A 35 10.54 -18.01 5.29
N TYR A 36 9.74 -17.98 6.36
CA TYR A 36 10.12 -18.34 7.71
C TYR A 36 9.21 -19.48 8.17
N PRO A 37 9.71 -20.72 8.26
CA PRO A 37 8.96 -21.79 8.92
C PRO A 37 8.85 -21.46 10.41
N VAL A 38 7.65 -21.55 10.97
CA VAL A 38 7.37 -21.26 12.38
C VAL A 38 6.70 -22.49 13.00
N PRO A 39 7.48 -23.36 13.68
CA PRO A 39 6.90 -24.46 14.44
C PRO A 39 6.21 -23.93 15.70
N CYS A 40 5.00 -24.41 15.97
CA CYS A 40 4.22 -24.05 17.14
C CYS A 40 4.23 -25.16 18.20
N PRO A 41 4.18 -24.80 19.50
CA PRO A 41 3.87 -25.77 20.55
C PRO A 41 2.53 -26.46 20.26
N GLY A 42 2.51 -27.79 20.25
CA GLY A 42 1.34 -28.59 19.89
C GLY A 42 1.40 -29.23 18.50
N GLY A 43 2.52 -29.12 17.78
CA GLY A 43 2.78 -29.85 16.53
C GLY A 43 2.27 -29.16 15.26
N GLU A 44 1.63 -27.99 15.39
CA GLU A 44 1.24 -27.21 14.21
C GLU A 44 2.45 -26.53 13.56
N LEU A 45 2.50 -26.54 12.23
CA LEU A 45 3.53 -25.88 11.46
C LEU A 45 2.95 -24.74 10.61
N PHE A 46 3.52 -23.55 10.77
CA PHE A 46 3.19 -22.39 9.96
C PHE A 46 4.36 -22.00 9.05
N LEU A 47 4.05 -21.30 7.97
CA LEU A 47 5.02 -20.65 7.12
C LEU A 47 4.62 -19.18 6.97
N VAL A 48 5.48 -18.29 7.45
CA VAL A 48 5.34 -16.84 7.25
C VAL A 48 6.17 -16.45 6.04
N ARG A 49 5.53 -15.98 4.98
CA ARG A 49 6.19 -15.40 3.81
C ARG A 49 6.15 -13.88 3.92
N CYS A 50 7.32 -13.27 4.10
CA CYS A 50 7.49 -11.83 4.00
C CYS A 50 7.83 -11.47 2.56
N CYS A 51 6.93 -10.75 1.91
CA CYS A 51 7.14 -10.17 0.60
C CYS A 51 7.97 -8.90 0.73
N LEU A 52 8.93 -8.75 -0.16
CA LEU A 52 9.95 -7.72 -0.14
C LEU A 52 9.88 -6.88 -1.41
N PHE A 53 10.12 -5.59 -1.30
CA PHE A 53 10.17 -4.68 -2.45
C PHE A 53 11.11 -3.51 -2.17
N GLY A 54 11.66 -2.94 -3.23
CA GLY A 54 12.63 -1.84 -3.18
C GLY A 54 14.05 -2.30 -2.90
N LEU A 55 14.96 -1.33 -2.88
CA LEU A 55 16.36 -1.48 -2.50
C LEU A 55 16.72 -0.28 -1.60
N PRO A 56 16.92 -0.48 -0.29
CA PRO A 56 16.89 -1.78 0.38
C PRO A 56 15.53 -2.49 0.30
N ALA A 57 15.57 -3.82 0.24
CA ALA A 57 14.36 -4.63 0.19
C ALA A 57 13.61 -4.58 1.53
N GLU A 58 12.56 -3.76 1.63
CA GLU A 58 11.70 -3.62 2.80
C GLU A 58 10.59 -4.67 2.83
N VAL A 59 10.03 -4.96 4.00
CA VAL A 59 8.84 -5.84 4.12
C VAL A 59 7.60 -5.06 3.69
N VAL A 60 6.92 -5.52 2.64
CA VAL A 60 5.75 -4.82 2.07
C VAL A 60 4.44 -5.60 2.13
N ASP A 61 4.52 -6.93 2.19
CA ASP A 61 3.36 -7.81 2.37
C ASP A 61 3.76 -9.01 3.24
N VAL A 62 2.79 -9.62 3.94
CA VAL A 62 3.02 -10.84 4.73
C VAL A 62 1.88 -11.81 4.47
N LYS A 63 2.24 -13.01 4.03
CA LYS A 63 1.31 -14.13 3.81
C LYS A 63 1.62 -15.24 4.79
N VAL A 64 0.59 -15.72 5.48
CA VAL A 64 0.72 -16.80 6.46
C VAL A 64 0.04 -18.05 5.93
N PHE A 65 0.76 -19.16 5.97
CA PHE A 65 0.25 -20.47 5.61
C PHE A 65 0.30 -21.40 6.81
N ARG A 66 -0.72 -22.23 6.97
CA ARG A 66 -0.75 -23.35 7.91
C ARG A 66 -0.61 -24.63 7.11
N TRP A 67 0.22 -25.54 7.60
CA TRP A 67 0.36 -26.85 6.99
C TRP A 67 -0.84 -27.73 7.36
N ASN A 68 -1.45 -28.36 6.35
CA ASN A 68 -2.49 -29.37 6.52
C ASN A 68 -1.91 -30.75 6.21
N ASP A 69 -1.92 -31.61 7.23
CA ASP A 69 -1.39 -32.96 7.17
C ASP A 69 -2.22 -33.93 6.33
N GLU A 70 -3.55 -33.78 6.36
CA GLU A 70 -4.47 -34.66 5.65
C GLU A 70 -4.37 -34.46 4.14
N ASP A 71 -4.23 -33.20 3.71
CA ASP A 71 -4.19 -32.82 2.30
C ASP A 71 -2.77 -32.69 1.73
N ASN A 72 -1.73 -32.83 2.57
CA ASN A 72 -0.33 -32.61 2.23
C ASN A 72 -0.12 -31.27 1.48
N ALA A 73 -0.71 -30.22 2.02
CA ALA A 73 -0.83 -28.92 1.36
C ALA A 73 -0.73 -27.75 2.35
N TRP A 74 -0.33 -26.59 1.83
CA TRP A 74 -0.34 -25.33 2.57
C TRP A 74 -1.66 -24.61 2.38
N GLU A 75 -2.30 -24.25 3.48
CA GLU A 75 -3.53 -23.46 3.52
C GLU A 75 -3.23 -22.03 3.92
N THR A 76 -3.71 -21.05 3.16
CA THR A 76 -3.61 -19.64 3.55
C THR A 76 -4.48 -19.38 4.77
N VAL A 77 -3.91 -18.75 5.80
CA VAL A 77 -4.63 -18.35 7.01
C VAL A 77 -4.57 -16.84 7.20
N VAL A 78 -5.68 -16.26 7.65
CA VAL A 78 -5.81 -14.82 7.93
C VAL A 78 -5.56 -14.47 9.40
N THR A 79 -5.46 -15.48 10.27
CA THR A 79 -5.22 -15.29 11.69
C THR A 79 -4.36 -16.40 12.27
N ILE A 80 -3.46 -16.03 13.17
CA ILE A 80 -2.67 -16.94 14.01
C ILE A 80 -3.26 -17.03 15.44
N ARG A 81 -4.49 -16.51 15.64
CA ARG A 81 -5.24 -16.53 16.90
C ARG A 81 -4.50 -15.77 18.01
N GLU A 82 -4.46 -16.34 19.22
CA GLU A 82 -3.83 -15.74 20.41
C GLU A 82 -2.29 -15.73 20.38
N ARG A 83 -1.69 -16.11 19.25
CA ARG A 83 -0.26 -16.29 19.10
C ARG A 83 0.44 -15.04 18.61
N THR A 84 1.74 -15.00 18.87
CA THR A 84 2.66 -14.02 18.30
C THR A 84 3.84 -14.75 17.70
N PHE A 85 4.19 -14.42 16.46
CA PHE A 85 5.34 -15.04 15.78
C PHE A 85 6.53 -14.10 15.78
N PHE A 86 7.71 -14.65 16.02
CA PHE A 86 8.98 -13.97 15.89
C PHE A 86 9.75 -14.65 14.76
N ALA A 87 10.05 -13.90 13.72
CA ALA A 87 10.71 -14.35 12.51
C ALA A 87 12.04 -13.64 12.32
N GLY A 88 13.03 -14.35 11.82
CA GLY A 88 14.40 -13.87 11.67
C GLY A 88 15.32 -15.04 11.35
N ARG A 89 16.57 -15.00 11.79
CA ARG A 89 17.48 -16.16 11.71
C ARG A 89 16.96 -17.36 12.50
N PHE A 90 16.42 -17.11 13.69
CA PHE A 90 15.65 -18.07 14.47
C PHE A 90 14.19 -17.64 14.48
N THR A 91 13.31 -18.62 14.35
CA THR A 91 11.87 -18.43 14.32
C THR A 91 11.24 -19.17 15.48
N PHE A 92 10.27 -18.54 16.13
CA PHE A 92 9.45 -19.22 17.14
C PHE A 92 8.07 -18.58 17.25
N ALA A 93 7.12 -19.39 17.68
CA ALA A 93 5.80 -18.94 18.07
C ALA A 93 5.70 -18.86 19.59
N VAL A 94 5.11 -17.77 20.09
CA VAL A 94 4.65 -17.70 21.48
C VAL A 94 3.16 -18.03 21.50
N PRO A 95 2.73 -19.10 22.19
CA PRO A 95 1.35 -19.58 22.13
C PRO A 95 0.33 -18.65 22.80
N SER A 96 0.76 -17.85 23.79
CA SER A 96 -0.06 -16.85 24.47
C SER A 96 0.60 -15.48 24.38
N ALA A 97 0.03 -14.59 23.57
CA ALA A 97 0.51 -13.21 23.47
C ALA A 97 0.41 -12.46 24.80
N ALA A 98 -0.59 -12.80 25.63
CA ALA A 98 -0.79 -12.23 26.95
C ALA A 98 0.36 -12.58 27.91
N GLU A 99 0.84 -13.82 27.89
CA GLU A 99 2.04 -14.22 28.66
C GLU A 99 3.28 -13.48 28.15
N ALA A 100 3.34 -13.22 26.84
CA ALA A 100 4.42 -12.50 26.18
C ALA A 100 4.43 -10.98 26.40
N GLY A 101 3.34 -10.42 26.94
CA GLY A 101 3.14 -8.97 26.92
C GLY A 101 3.12 -8.40 25.49
N THR A 102 2.78 -9.24 24.50
CA THR A 102 2.69 -8.86 23.08
C THR A 102 1.23 -8.76 22.65
N ARG A 103 0.99 -8.25 21.45
CA ARG A 103 -0.34 -8.24 20.85
C ARG A 103 -0.60 -9.58 20.17
N VAL A 104 -1.82 -10.10 20.33
CA VAL A 104 -2.28 -11.28 19.58
C VAL A 104 -2.22 -11.02 18.08
N ASN A 105 -2.22 -12.08 17.28
CA ASN A 105 -2.30 -12.01 15.83
C ASN A 105 -1.23 -11.11 15.17
N THR A 106 -0.03 -11.10 15.76
CA THR A 106 1.08 -10.21 15.37
C THR A 106 2.32 -11.01 14.99
N ILE A 107 3.06 -10.51 14.00
CA ILE A 107 4.32 -11.08 13.52
C ILE A 107 5.42 -10.03 13.65
N HIS A 108 6.49 -10.35 14.37
CA HIS A 108 7.70 -9.54 14.46
C HIS A 108 8.78 -10.15 13.57
N VAL A 109 9.29 -9.39 12.60
CA VAL A 109 10.31 -9.83 11.65
C VAL A 109 11.56 -9.01 11.88
N LEU A 110 12.64 -9.67 12.32
CA LEU A 110 13.96 -9.07 12.49
C LEU A 110 14.75 -9.21 11.19
N ARG A 111 15.25 -8.10 10.66
CA ARG A 111 16.11 -8.08 9.47
C ARG A 111 17.20 -7.04 9.61
N SER A 112 18.42 -7.41 9.21
CA SER A 112 19.49 -6.46 8.95
C SER A 112 19.42 -6.01 7.49
N VAL A 113 19.58 -4.71 7.28
CA VAL A 113 19.55 -4.05 5.99
C VAL A 113 20.67 -3.02 5.99
N TYR A 114 21.68 -3.21 5.13
CA TYR A 114 22.85 -2.32 5.01
C TYR A 114 23.56 -1.98 6.33
N GLY A 115 23.65 -2.94 7.25
CA GLY A 115 24.34 -2.78 8.54
C GLY A 115 23.43 -2.33 9.69
N GLU A 116 22.22 -1.84 9.41
CA GLU A 116 21.24 -1.52 10.44
C GLU A 116 20.23 -2.66 10.64
N SER A 117 19.96 -3.00 11.90
CA SER A 117 18.93 -3.97 12.25
C SER A 117 17.59 -3.29 12.50
N HIS A 118 16.55 -3.74 11.79
CA HIS A 118 15.17 -3.28 11.97
C HIS A 118 14.25 -4.42 12.39
N ILE A 119 13.29 -4.07 13.25
CA ILE A 119 12.16 -4.94 13.60
C ILE A 119 10.92 -4.41 12.87
N TYR A 120 10.37 -5.25 12.00
CA TYR A 120 9.09 -5.06 11.32
C TYR A 120 8.00 -5.76 12.12
N THR A 121 7.10 -5.00 12.74
CA THR A 121 5.94 -5.54 13.47
C THR A 121 4.70 -5.43 12.60
N VAL A 122 4.15 -6.58 12.20
CA VAL A 122 2.98 -6.69 11.34
C VAL A 122 1.78 -7.19 12.15
N SER A 123 0.69 -6.42 12.15
CA SER A 123 -0.60 -6.87 12.68
C SER A 123 -1.43 -7.48 11.56
N LEU A 124 -1.85 -8.74 11.73
CA LEU A 124 -2.71 -9.42 10.75
C LEU A 124 -4.18 -9.00 10.83
N ASP A 125 -4.58 -8.31 11.90
CA ASP A 125 -5.96 -7.85 12.10
C ASP A 125 -6.33 -6.72 11.13
N ASP A 126 -5.42 -5.76 10.95
CA ASP A 126 -5.61 -4.58 10.11
C ASP A 126 -4.59 -4.44 8.98
N MET A 127 -3.68 -5.42 8.83
CA MET A 127 -2.58 -5.43 7.87
C MET A 127 -1.74 -4.15 7.93
N THR A 128 -1.43 -3.72 9.16
CA THR A 128 -0.52 -2.61 9.41
C THR A 128 0.87 -3.08 9.79
N LEU A 129 1.86 -2.30 9.38
CA LEU A 129 3.27 -2.46 9.66
C LEU A 129 3.75 -1.32 10.56
N ARG A 130 4.62 -1.64 11.52
CA ARG A 130 5.42 -0.68 12.25
C ARG A 130 6.88 -1.10 12.18
N MET A 131 7.75 -0.16 11.81
CA MET A 131 9.18 -0.37 11.79
C MET A 131 9.83 0.30 13.01
N SER A 132 10.78 -0.38 13.63
CA SER A 132 11.63 0.19 14.69
C SER A 132 13.08 -0.21 14.44
N ALA A 133 13.98 0.77 14.44
CA ALA A 133 15.42 0.51 14.44
C ALA A 133 15.85 -0.12 15.77
N VAL A 134 16.85 -0.99 15.71
CA VAL A 134 17.49 -1.61 16.87
C VAL A 134 18.78 -0.84 17.13
N GLU A 135 18.79 -0.02 18.17
CA GLU A 135 19.95 0.80 18.55
C GLU A 135 21.14 -0.07 19.00
N GLY A 136 22.35 0.31 18.60
CA GLY A 136 23.60 -0.31 19.05
C GLY A 136 24.03 -1.56 18.28
N CYS A 137 23.44 -1.80 17.11
CA CYS A 137 23.86 -2.83 16.16
C CYS A 137 24.49 -2.17 14.92
N ASP A 138 25.61 -1.46 15.09
CA ASP A 138 26.39 -0.93 13.98
C ASP A 138 27.45 -2.00 13.62
N ASP A 139 27.22 -2.76 12.55
CA ASP A 139 28.14 -3.81 12.11
C ASP A 139 29.19 -3.24 11.12
N ASP A 140 30.44 -3.08 11.58
CA ASP A 140 31.63 -2.83 10.75
C ASP A 140 32.16 -4.11 10.04
N ASP A 141 31.50 -5.26 10.21
CA ASP A 141 31.98 -6.56 9.72
C ASP A 141 30.82 -7.43 9.18
N ASP A 142 31.11 -8.23 8.15
CA ASP A 142 30.14 -8.96 7.33
C ASP A 142 29.15 -9.86 8.15
N GLY A 143 27.97 -9.35 8.49
CA GLY A 143 26.70 -10.10 8.54
C GLY A 143 26.09 -10.52 9.90
N ASP A 144 24.82 -10.12 10.07
CA ASP A 144 23.75 -10.74 10.89
C ASP A 144 24.12 -11.22 12.32
N GLN A 145 24.30 -10.28 13.27
CA GLN A 145 24.47 -10.61 14.70
C GLN A 145 23.20 -10.54 15.54
N ALA A 146 22.11 -9.90 15.08
CA ALA A 146 20.88 -9.78 15.87
C ALA A 146 20.01 -11.04 15.76
N PHE A 147 19.61 -11.60 16.91
CA PHE A 147 18.68 -12.72 16.97
C PHE A 147 17.68 -12.59 18.11
N TRP A 148 16.52 -13.22 17.94
CA TRP A 148 15.52 -13.30 18.99
C TRP A 148 15.97 -14.24 20.12
N ALA A 149 15.85 -13.80 21.36
CA ALA A 149 16.07 -14.62 22.54
C ALA A 149 14.80 -14.65 23.40
N LEU A 150 14.34 -15.85 23.77
CA LEU A 150 13.26 -16.04 24.72
C LEU A 150 13.85 -16.12 26.14
N PRO A 151 13.40 -15.28 27.09
CA PRO A 151 13.76 -15.44 28.49
C PRO A 151 13.32 -16.81 29.00
N THR A 152 14.15 -17.47 29.81
CA THR A 152 13.90 -18.84 30.33
C THR A 152 12.63 -18.94 31.19
N SER A 153 12.04 -17.82 31.61
CA SER A 153 10.76 -17.75 32.31
C SER A 153 9.54 -18.02 31.41
N PHE A 154 9.69 -17.92 30.09
CA PHE A 154 8.64 -18.27 29.12
C PHE A 154 8.50 -19.79 29.00
N GLY A 155 7.32 -20.31 29.34
CA GLY A 155 7.01 -21.75 29.28
C GLY A 155 7.17 -22.53 30.60
N LEU A 156 7.76 -21.93 31.66
CA LEU A 156 7.92 -22.62 32.94
C LEU A 156 6.65 -22.65 33.80
N VAL A 157 5.65 -21.82 33.49
CA VAL A 157 4.35 -21.80 34.20
C VAL A 157 3.44 -22.95 33.74
N ALA A 158 3.54 -23.35 32.46
CA ALA A 158 2.77 -24.47 31.92
C ALA A 158 3.21 -25.85 32.47
N ALA A 159 4.41 -25.96 33.05
CA ALA A 159 4.96 -27.20 33.59
C ALA A 159 4.59 -27.48 35.07
N ARG A 160 3.70 -26.67 35.69
CA ARG A 160 3.24 -26.88 37.07
C ARG A 160 1.71 -26.91 37.18
N SER A 161 1.05 -27.80 36.44
CA SER A 161 -0.29 -28.26 36.84
C SER A 161 -0.70 -29.56 36.14
N SER A 162 -0.34 -30.69 36.74
CA SER A 162 -1.02 -31.99 36.64
C SER A 162 -0.62 -32.75 37.92
N ASP A 163 -1.49 -32.91 38.92
CA ASP A 163 -2.58 -33.90 39.06
C ASP A 163 -3.30 -33.59 40.40
N THR A 164 -4.56 -33.91 40.75
CA THR A 164 -5.61 -34.84 40.28
C THR A 164 -6.98 -34.43 40.90
N PRO A 165 -8.12 -35.16 40.75
CA PRO A 165 -9.43 -34.58 40.42
C PRO A 165 -10.47 -34.64 41.56
N GLY A 166 -11.60 -33.95 41.37
CA GLY A 166 -12.77 -34.16 42.22
C GLY A 166 -14.03 -33.43 41.77
N GLY A 167 -14.98 -34.19 41.21
CA GLY A 167 -16.39 -34.11 41.58
C GLY A 167 -17.26 -33.01 40.99
N LEU A 168 -18.03 -33.37 39.96
CA LEU A 168 -19.21 -32.69 39.42
C LEU A 168 -20.30 -32.44 40.48
N SER A 169 -21.00 -31.31 40.39
CA SER A 169 -22.48 -31.29 40.28
C SER A 169 -23.00 -29.93 39.82
N ASN A 170 -24.03 -30.00 38.98
CA ASN A 170 -24.75 -28.94 38.28
C ASN A 170 -25.53 -27.99 39.21
N GLU A 171 -25.70 -26.74 38.78
CA GLU A 171 -27.00 -26.06 38.65
C GLU A 171 -26.80 -24.66 38.05
N VAL A 172 -27.25 -24.43 36.81
CA VAL A 172 -27.61 -23.09 36.33
C VAL A 172 -28.99 -23.18 35.72
N MET A 173 -29.94 -22.59 36.44
CA MET A 173 -31.32 -22.43 36.06
C MET A 173 -31.42 -21.26 35.08
N GLN A 174 -32.10 -21.50 33.96
CA GLN A 174 -32.57 -20.45 33.06
C GLN A 174 -33.58 -19.56 33.77
N THR A 175 -33.40 -18.24 33.68
CA THR A 175 -34.52 -17.29 33.77
C THR A 175 -34.36 -16.19 32.73
N ARG A 176 -35.17 -16.37 31.70
CA ARG A 176 -35.65 -15.38 30.73
C ARG A 176 -36.27 -14.20 31.47
N SER A 177 -35.88 -12.97 31.11
CA SER A 177 -36.71 -11.79 31.35
C SER A 177 -36.89 -11.09 30.01
N GLU A 178 -38.03 -11.37 29.39
CA GLU A 178 -38.65 -10.53 28.39
C GLU A 178 -39.23 -9.31 29.11
N HIS A 179 -38.82 -8.09 28.74
CA HIS A 179 -39.69 -6.94 28.92
C HIS A 179 -40.13 -6.43 27.55
N CYS A 180 -41.39 -6.77 27.27
CA CYS A 180 -42.26 -6.22 26.25
C CYS A 180 -42.66 -4.80 26.65
N CYS A 181 -42.45 -3.82 25.77
CA CYS A 181 -43.33 -2.65 25.69
C CYS A 181 -43.79 -2.55 24.25
N LYS A 182 -44.99 -3.07 24.00
CA LYS A 182 -45.81 -2.67 22.86
C LYS A 182 -46.21 -1.22 23.10
N GLU A 183 -45.91 -0.33 22.17
CA GLU A 183 -46.73 0.87 22.00
C GLU A 183 -47.62 0.63 20.80
N GLU A 184 -48.92 0.61 21.10
CA GLU A 184 -50.02 0.50 20.16
C GLU A 184 -50.03 1.75 19.28
N GLU A 185 -50.06 1.55 17.96
CA GLU A 185 -50.55 2.55 17.03
C GLU A 185 -52.02 2.83 17.37
N LYS A 186 -52.27 3.98 17.98
CA LYS A 186 -53.58 4.64 17.93
C LYS A 186 -53.49 5.83 16.99
N GLU A 187 -54.15 5.67 15.85
CA GLU A 187 -54.68 6.78 15.08
C GLU A 187 -55.57 7.63 15.99
N ASP A 188 -55.08 8.81 16.36
CA ASP A 188 -55.95 9.92 16.75
C ASP A 188 -55.80 11.05 15.74
N MET A 189 -56.84 11.17 14.92
CA MET A 189 -57.11 12.25 13.99
C MET A 189 -57.29 13.56 14.76
N MET A 190 -56.25 14.39 14.82
CA MET A 190 -56.39 15.82 15.06
C MET A 190 -55.54 16.61 14.06
N THR A 191 -56.27 17.31 13.20
CA THR A 191 -55.78 18.35 12.30
C THR A 191 -55.04 19.44 13.08
N ASN A 192 -53.71 19.43 13.01
CA ASN A 192 -52.89 20.61 13.31
C ASN A 192 -52.20 21.08 12.02
N SER A 193 -52.78 22.13 11.46
CA SER A 193 -52.30 22.90 10.32
C SER A 193 -51.08 23.76 10.70
N ALA A 194 -49.90 23.14 10.74
CA ALA A 194 -48.61 23.84 10.65
C ALA A 194 -47.66 22.95 9.84
N GLY A 195 -47.36 23.34 8.60
CA GLY A 195 -46.59 22.52 7.67
C GLY A 195 -45.22 22.15 8.22
N GLU A 196 -45.04 20.88 8.59
CA GLU A 196 -43.74 20.29 8.86
C GLU A 196 -42.93 20.33 7.57
N ARG A 197 -41.98 21.28 7.49
CA ARG A 197 -41.04 21.33 6.37
C ARG A 197 -40.28 20.01 6.34
N ARG A 198 -40.25 19.36 5.19
CA ARG A 198 -39.46 18.14 5.03
C ARG A 198 -37.99 18.53 5.06
N TRP A 199 -37.13 17.70 5.64
CA TRP A 199 -35.68 17.94 5.69
C TRP A 199 -35.07 18.15 4.29
N CYS A 200 -35.68 17.58 3.25
CA CYS A 200 -35.30 17.77 1.85
C CYS A 200 -35.61 19.18 1.31
N ASP A 201 -36.49 19.95 1.95
CA ASP A 201 -36.87 21.32 1.56
C ASP A 201 -35.81 22.37 1.94
N PHE A 202 -34.63 21.93 2.40
CA PHE A 202 -33.51 22.81 2.71
C PHE A 202 -33.04 23.55 1.44
N HIS A 203 -32.93 24.87 1.53
CA HIS A 203 -32.69 25.72 0.36
C HIS A 203 -31.33 25.43 -0.28
N THR A 204 -31.30 25.28 -1.60
CA THR A 204 -30.07 25.00 -2.35
C THR A 204 -28.98 26.03 -2.09
N ASP A 205 -29.35 27.30 -1.93
CA ASP A 205 -28.41 28.38 -1.64
C ASP A 205 -27.65 28.17 -0.32
N LEU A 206 -28.30 27.60 0.69
CA LEU A 206 -27.63 27.26 1.96
C LEU A 206 -26.70 26.05 1.79
N LEU A 207 -27.08 25.07 0.96
CA LEU A 207 -26.22 23.93 0.64
C LEU A 207 -24.97 24.39 -0.12
N GLN A 208 -25.11 25.34 -1.04
CA GLN A 208 -23.97 25.92 -1.78
C GLN A 208 -22.96 26.60 -0.85
N LEU A 209 -23.41 27.21 0.25
CA LEU A 209 -22.52 27.79 1.28
C LEU A 209 -21.79 26.73 2.13
N LEU A 210 -22.25 25.48 2.12
CA LEU A 210 -21.60 24.36 2.81
C LEU A 210 -20.52 23.71 1.94
N VAL A 211 -20.66 23.71 0.61
CA VAL A 211 -19.73 23.05 -0.32
C VAL A 211 -18.26 23.41 -0.05
N PRO A 212 -17.87 24.69 0.14
CA PRO A 212 -16.48 25.07 0.43
C PRO A 212 -15.95 24.62 1.80
N LYS A 213 -16.81 24.11 2.67
CA LYS A 213 -16.48 23.72 4.04
C LYS A 213 -16.39 22.22 4.23
N ILE A 214 -16.86 21.43 3.27
CA ILE A 214 -16.88 19.97 3.32
C ILE A 214 -15.80 19.38 2.41
N SER A 215 -15.40 18.15 2.70
CA SER A 215 -14.46 17.42 1.86
C SER A 215 -15.11 16.92 0.57
N PHE A 216 -14.27 16.53 -0.38
CA PHE A 216 -14.70 15.87 -1.61
C PHE A 216 -15.67 14.70 -1.37
N ILE A 217 -15.36 13.79 -0.44
CA ILE A 217 -16.21 12.63 -0.18
C ILE A 217 -17.52 13.03 0.48
N ASP A 218 -17.49 13.96 1.44
CA ASP A 218 -18.70 14.47 2.09
C ASP A 218 -19.59 15.23 1.08
N PHE A 219 -19.00 15.88 0.06
CA PHE A 219 -19.74 16.47 -1.06
C PHE A 219 -20.45 15.41 -1.93
N LEU A 220 -19.79 14.27 -2.23
CA LEU A 220 -20.43 13.17 -2.94
C LEU A 220 -21.62 12.61 -2.16
N HIS A 221 -21.46 12.42 -0.84
CA HIS A 221 -22.57 11.99 0.02
C HIS A 221 -23.72 13.01 0.05
N LEU A 222 -23.41 14.30 0.09
CA LEU A 222 -24.42 15.37 0.04
C LEU A 222 -25.29 15.24 -1.21
N LYS A 223 -24.67 15.02 -2.38
CA LYS A 223 -25.39 14.84 -3.64
C LYS A 223 -26.22 13.55 -3.67
N ALA A 224 -25.76 12.50 -2.99
CA ALA A 224 -26.46 11.22 -2.92
C ALA A 224 -27.73 11.24 -2.04
N VAL A 225 -27.94 12.26 -1.21
CA VAL A 225 -29.07 12.32 -0.27
C VAL A 225 -30.44 12.34 -0.98
N CYS A 226 -30.63 13.26 -1.93
CA CYS A 226 -31.88 13.36 -2.69
C CYS A 226 -31.70 14.12 -4.01
N LYS A 227 -32.69 14.01 -4.92
CA LYS A 227 -32.66 14.66 -6.25
C LYS A 227 -32.43 16.18 -6.19
N GLN A 228 -33.02 16.86 -5.20
CA GLN A 228 -32.87 18.31 -5.02
C GLN A 228 -31.46 18.71 -4.58
N TRP A 229 -30.78 17.87 -3.79
CA TRP A 229 -29.41 18.15 -3.35
C TRP A 229 -28.42 17.76 -4.45
N ASN A 230 -28.74 16.74 -5.26
CA ASN A 230 -27.96 16.44 -6.45
C ASN A 230 -28.00 17.59 -7.48
N SER A 231 -29.06 18.40 -7.52
CA SER A 231 -29.17 19.55 -8.43
C SER A 231 -28.36 20.79 -8.00
N ILE A 232 -27.54 20.70 -6.95
CA ILE A 232 -26.60 21.78 -6.59
C ILE A 232 -25.67 22.03 -7.77
N THR A 233 -25.65 23.28 -8.24
CA THR A 233 -24.84 23.74 -9.38
C THR A 233 -23.40 24.10 -9.01
N SER A 234 -23.06 24.10 -7.71
CA SER A 234 -21.68 24.36 -7.28
C SER A 234 -20.73 23.36 -7.93
N PRO A 235 -19.68 23.85 -8.63
CA PRO A 235 -18.63 22.99 -9.15
C PRO A 235 -18.04 22.11 -8.06
N ILE A 236 -17.72 20.85 -8.38
CA ILE A 236 -17.07 19.93 -7.44
C ILE A 236 -15.72 20.48 -6.93
N GLN A 237 -15.06 21.31 -7.75
CA GLN A 237 -13.85 22.04 -7.43
C GLN A 237 -14.02 23.04 -6.28
N ASN A 238 -15.26 23.42 -5.93
CA ASN A 238 -15.53 24.27 -4.79
C ASN A 238 -15.45 23.51 -3.47
N ALA A 239 -15.50 22.17 -3.47
CA ALA A 239 -15.26 21.38 -2.27
C ALA A 239 -13.76 21.36 -1.93
N LYS A 240 -13.43 21.03 -0.68
CA LYS A 240 -12.03 20.81 -0.31
C LYS A 240 -11.57 19.47 -0.86
N VAL A 241 -10.77 19.53 -1.92
CA VAL A 241 -10.21 18.36 -2.59
C VAL A 241 -8.74 18.23 -2.21
N SER A 242 -8.40 17.08 -1.61
CA SER A 242 -7.03 16.64 -1.33
C SER A 242 -6.89 15.21 -1.84
N PRO A 243 -5.67 14.75 -2.17
CA PRO A 243 -5.38 13.33 -2.30
C PRO A 243 -5.92 12.52 -1.12
N LEU A 244 -6.44 11.35 -1.42
CA LEU A 244 -7.03 10.39 -0.50
C LEU A 244 -6.07 9.23 -0.31
N LEU A 245 -5.91 8.71 0.91
CA LEU A 245 -5.09 7.52 1.13
C LEU A 245 -5.95 6.27 0.93
N MET A 246 -5.65 5.48 -0.09
CA MET A 246 -6.36 4.24 -0.38
C MET A 246 -5.60 3.02 0.13
N THR A 247 -6.34 2.06 0.68
CA THR A 247 -5.82 0.81 1.20
C THR A 247 -6.73 -0.36 0.84
N THR A 248 -6.18 -1.56 0.73
CA THR A 248 -6.99 -2.79 0.55
C THR A 248 -7.21 -3.48 1.88
N ARG A 249 -8.37 -4.08 2.08
CA ARG A 249 -8.58 -4.96 3.24
C ARG A 249 -7.94 -6.34 3.05
N PRO A 250 -7.47 -6.97 4.13
CA PRO A 250 -7.14 -8.40 4.09
C PRO A 250 -8.37 -9.19 3.61
N ALA A 251 -8.11 -10.23 2.81
CA ALA A 251 -9.11 -11.11 2.21
C ALA A 251 -9.78 -12.02 3.28
N GLY A 252 -10.42 -11.43 4.28
CA GLY A 252 -11.21 -12.12 5.28
C GLY A 252 -12.64 -12.35 4.79
N GLY A 253 -12.85 -13.41 4.00
CA GLY A 253 -14.18 -13.99 3.68
C GLY A 253 -15.23 -13.11 2.97
N ALA A 254 -14.99 -11.81 2.80
CA ALA A 254 -15.88 -10.91 2.09
C ALA A 254 -15.83 -11.22 0.58
N LYS A 255 -17.00 -11.44 -0.02
CA LYS A 255 -17.15 -11.68 -1.46
C LYS A 255 -16.94 -10.41 -2.32
N GLU A 256 -16.85 -9.25 -1.68
CA GLU A 256 -16.81 -7.95 -2.35
C GLU A 256 -15.43 -7.31 -2.21
N ASP A 257 -14.92 -6.76 -3.31
CA ASP A 257 -13.68 -6.00 -3.30
C ASP A 257 -13.95 -4.59 -2.77
N VAL A 258 -13.32 -4.25 -1.65
CA VAL A 258 -13.51 -2.96 -0.98
C VAL A 258 -12.18 -2.26 -0.80
N LEU A 259 -12.10 -1.03 -1.30
CA LEU A 259 -11.04 -0.09 -1.01
C LEU A 259 -11.44 0.74 0.21
N GLU A 260 -10.60 0.72 1.23
CA GLU A 260 -10.74 1.62 2.38
C GLU A 260 -9.98 2.91 2.08
N VAL A 261 -10.67 4.04 2.22
CA VAL A 261 -10.20 5.36 1.82
C VAL A 261 -10.19 6.27 3.03
N PHE A 262 -9.03 6.82 3.38
CA PHE A 262 -8.88 7.84 4.39
C PHE A 262 -8.79 9.22 3.72
N ASP A 263 -9.65 10.14 4.17
CA ASP A 263 -9.72 11.51 3.68
C ASP A 263 -9.02 12.46 4.67
N PRO A 264 -7.88 13.07 4.29
CA PRO A 264 -7.13 13.97 5.16
C PRO A 264 -7.86 15.25 5.56
N VAL A 265 -8.89 15.66 4.80
CA VAL A 265 -9.63 16.90 5.04
C VAL A 265 -10.70 16.70 6.10
N SER A 266 -11.45 15.60 6.01
CA SER A 266 -12.50 15.26 6.98
C SER A 266 -11.99 14.44 8.17
N GLU A 267 -10.77 13.89 8.07
CA GLU A 267 -10.16 12.94 9.00
C GLU A 267 -11.01 11.67 9.21
N LYS A 268 -11.82 11.31 8.20
CA LYS A 268 -12.70 10.14 8.22
C LYS A 268 -12.23 9.05 7.28
N LYS A 269 -12.74 7.85 7.55
CA LYS A 269 -12.59 6.69 6.67
C LYS A 269 -13.88 6.38 5.96
N TYR A 270 -13.75 5.94 4.72
CA TYR A 270 -14.83 5.55 3.85
C TYR A 270 -14.51 4.22 3.18
N ASN A 271 -15.54 3.53 2.74
CA ASN A 271 -15.40 2.27 2.03
C ASN A 271 -15.97 2.45 0.63
N ILE A 272 -15.15 2.19 -0.38
CA ILE A 272 -15.57 2.19 -1.78
C ILE A 272 -15.58 0.76 -2.27
N ARG A 273 -16.73 0.33 -2.78
CA ARG A 273 -16.86 -0.95 -3.45
C ARG A 273 -16.31 -0.83 -4.86
N VAL A 274 -15.40 -1.73 -5.21
CA VAL A 274 -14.94 -1.94 -6.58
C VAL A 274 -15.29 -3.36 -6.97
N ASN A 275 -15.44 -3.63 -8.25
CA ASN A 275 -15.68 -5.00 -8.74
C ASN A 275 -14.51 -5.38 -9.63
N VAL A 276 -13.43 -5.88 -9.02
CA VAL A 276 -12.25 -6.33 -9.76
C VAL A 276 -12.47 -7.79 -10.12
N PRO A 277 -12.60 -8.14 -11.42
CA PRO A 277 -12.89 -9.51 -11.82
C PRO A 277 -11.96 -10.52 -11.14
N ALA A 278 -12.57 -11.52 -10.48
CA ALA A 278 -11.82 -12.63 -9.95
C ALA A 278 -11.43 -13.59 -11.09
N SER A 279 -10.19 -14.04 -11.08
CA SER A 279 -9.69 -15.03 -12.03
C SER A 279 -10.39 -16.38 -11.90
N GLY A 280 -10.44 -17.13 -13.00
CA GLY A 280 -10.90 -18.53 -13.00
C GLY A 280 -9.96 -19.46 -12.22
N LEU A 281 -8.71 -19.05 -11.98
CA LEU A 281 -7.84 -19.70 -10.99
C LEU A 281 -8.32 -19.31 -9.60
N LYS A 282 -8.68 -20.32 -8.80
CA LYS A 282 -9.16 -20.20 -7.40
C LYS A 282 -8.16 -19.53 -6.43
N SER A 283 -7.11 -18.88 -6.88
CA SER A 283 -6.16 -18.18 -6.01
C SER A 283 -6.83 -16.93 -5.44
N GLN A 284 -7.42 -17.09 -4.27
CA GLN A 284 -7.71 -15.99 -3.36
C GLN A 284 -6.38 -15.32 -3.00
N GLY A 285 -6.16 -14.12 -3.51
CA GLY A 285 -4.99 -13.32 -3.20
C GLY A 285 -5.42 -11.91 -2.84
N SER A 286 -4.69 -11.29 -1.92
CA SER A 286 -4.80 -9.86 -1.63
C SER A 286 -4.59 -9.06 -2.92
N GLN A 287 -5.39 -8.01 -3.09
CA GLN A 287 -5.17 -7.02 -4.13
C GLN A 287 -3.93 -6.19 -3.77
N LEU A 288 -3.13 -5.80 -4.75
CA LEU A 288 -2.04 -4.83 -4.58
C LEU A 288 -2.30 -3.58 -5.39
N LEU A 289 -2.01 -2.42 -4.79
CA LEU A 289 -2.10 -1.12 -5.44
C LEU A 289 -0.69 -0.74 -5.94
N HIS A 290 -0.56 -0.39 -7.22
CA HIS A 290 0.75 -0.17 -7.86
C HIS A 290 1.02 1.29 -8.18
N PHE A 291 0.08 1.95 -8.87
CA PHE A 291 0.28 3.30 -9.38
C PHE A 291 -1.04 4.05 -9.49
N THR A 292 -0.98 5.37 -9.35
CA THR A 292 -2.15 6.27 -9.46
C THR A 292 -1.80 7.51 -10.25
N LYS A 293 -2.67 7.88 -11.20
CA LYS A 293 -2.60 9.16 -11.92
C LYS A 293 -3.98 9.51 -12.45
N ASN A 294 -4.34 10.79 -12.50
CA ASN A 294 -5.58 11.26 -13.15
C ASN A 294 -6.85 10.46 -12.76
N GLY A 295 -7.04 10.18 -11.47
CA GLY A 295 -8.19 9.43 -10.98
C GLY A 295 -8.24 7.93 -11.34
N GLY A 296 -7.22 7.38 -11.98
CA GLY A 296 -7.06 5.94 -12.25
C GLY A 296 -6.05 5.28 -11.31
N ILE A 297 -6.23 3.98 -11.07
CA ILE A 297 -5.40 3.15 -10.20
C ILE A 297 -5.04 1.85 -10.91
N ILE A 298 -3.77 1.45 -10.94
CA ILE A 298 -3.39 0.10 -11.36
C ILE A 298 -3.41 -0.83 -10.14
N VAL A 299 -4.22 -1.89 -10.25
CA VAL A 299 -4.41 -2.92 -9.22
C VAL A 299 -4.05 -4.27 -9.81
N SER A 300 -3.33 -5.10 -9.06
CA SER A 300 -3.18 -6.52 -9.40
C SER A 300 -3.88 -7.41 -8.38
N ARG A 301 -4.24 -8.62 -8.79
CA ARG A 301 -4.92 -9.59 -7.93
C ARG A 301 -4.21 -10.94 -7.97
N GLY A 302 -3.66 -11.38 -6.84
CA GLY A 302 -3.33 -12.79 -6.65
C GLY A 302 -2.29 -13.38 -7.62
N GLY A 303 -2.50 -14.65 -7.98
CA GLY A 303 -1.47 -15.60 -8.44
C GLY A 303 -1.21 -15.65 -9.95
N ASP A 304 -1.83 -14.78 -10.74
CA ASP A 304 -2.05 -15.03 -12.16
C ASP A 304 -1.58 -13.89 -13.06
N HIS A 305 -0.77 -12.97 -12.53
CA HIS A 305 -0.13 -11.89 -13.31
C HIS A 305 -1.14 -10.96 -13.99
N MET A 306 -2.38 -10.89 -13.48
CA MET A 306 -3.43 -10.04 -14.04
C MET A 306 -3.41 -8.64 -13.41
N PHE A 307 -3.47 -7.63 -14.28
CA PHE A 307 -3.51 -6.22 -13.91
C PHE A 307 -4.83 -5.59 -14.36
N PHE A 308 -5.28 -4.64 -13.57
CA PHE A 308 -6.55 -3.98 -13.74
C PHE A 308 -6.36 -2.48 -13.53
N LEU A 309 -6.88 -1.70 -14.47
CA LEU A 309 -6.99 -0.26 -14.31
C LEU A 309 -8.39 0.04 -13.76
N VAL A 310 -8.42 0.65 -12.58
CA VAL A 310 -9.64 0.89 -11.79
C VAL A 310 -9.84 2.39 -11.62
N ASN A 311 -11.05 2.87 -11.88
CA ASN A 311 -11.47 4.21 -11.46
C ASN A 311 -12.65 4.07 -10.48
N PRO A 312 -12.44 4.33 -9.17
CA PRO A 312 -13.46 4.09 -8.15
C PRO A 312 -14.68 5.02 -8.23
N PHE A 313 -14.63 6.07 -9.06
CA PHE A 313 -15.68 7.07 -9.15
C PHE A 313 -16.27 7.23 -10.56
N LYS A 314 -15.84 6.42 -11.54
CA LYS A 314 -16.32 6.47 -12.92
C LYS A 314 -16.90 5.13 -13.35
N ASP A 315 -18.09 5.17 -13.94
CA ASP A 315 -18.67 4.05 -14.67
C ASP A 315 -18.14 4.05 -16.11
N TYR A 316 -17.55 2.94 -16.55
CA TYR A 316 -17.18 2.73 -17.95
C TYR A 316 -18.42 2.28 -18.76
N PRO A 317 -18.47 2.53 -20.09
CA PRO A 317 -19.65 2.25 -20.93
C PRO A 317 -20.13 0.79 -20.94
N ASN A 318 -19.28 -0.15 -20.53
CA ASN A 318 -19.59 -1.56 -20.34
C ASN A 318 -20.27 -1.86 -18.98
N GLY A 319 -20.58 -0.85 -18.18
CA GLY A 319 -21.27 -0.97 -16.89
C GLY A 319 -20.35 -1.39 -15.73
N GLY A 320 -19.02 -1.28 -15.87
CA GLY A 320 -18.05 -1.61 -14.82
C GLY A 320 -17.13 -0.44 -14.45
N HIS A 321 -16.30 -0.62 -13.43
CA HIS A 321 -15.29 0.36 -12.96
C HIS A 321 -13.85 -0.02 -13.35
N VAL A 322 -13.69 -1.04 -14.20
CA VAL A 322 -12.42 -1.76 -14.37
C VAL A 322 -12.15 -2.05 -15.84
N ILE A 323 -10.90 -1.84 -16.24
CA ILE A 323 -10.32 -2.28 -17.50
C ILE A 323 -9.28 -3.34 -17.19
N ALA A 324 -9.43 -4.54 -17.76
CA ALA A 324 -8.43 -5.60 -17.62
C ALA A 324 -7.28 -5.36 -18.61
N LEU A 325 -6.05 -5.48 -18.13
CA LEU A 325 -4.84 -5.47 -18.95
C LEU A 325 -4.44 -6.92 -19.27
N PRO A 326 -3.72 -7.17 -20.38
CA PRO A 326 -3.16 -8.49 -20.66
C PRO A 326 -2.23 -8.93 -19.53
N ALA A 327 -2.08 -10.25 -19.35
CA ALA A 327 -1.20 -10.79 -18.32
C ALA A 327 0.24 -10.31 -18.55
N LEU A 328 0.91 -9.95 -17.46
CA LEU A 328 2.27 -9.39 -17.51
C LEU A 328 3.20 -10.21 -16.61
N ASP A 329 4.14 -10.96 -17.21
CA ASP A 329 5.16 -11.66 -16.44
C ASP A 329 6.13 -10.63 -15.86
N LEU A 330 6.09 -10.48 -14.53
CA LEU A 330 6.63 -9.31 -13.87
C LEU A 330 8.11 -9.41 -13.50
N LEU A 331 8.79 -10.55 -13.69
CA LEU A 331 10.15 -10.77 -13.20
C LEU A 331 11.06 -9.54 -13.44
N GLY A 332 11.52 -8.91 -12.35
CA GLY A 332 12.35 -7.72 -12.29
C GLY A 332 11.60 -6.39 -12.19
N HIS A 333 10.31 -6.36 -11.87
CA HIS A 333 9.50 -5.13 -12.05
C HIS A 333 9.97 -3.95 -11.19
N LYS A 334 10.25 -2.82 -11.88
CA LYS A 334 10.71 -1.56 -11.28
C LYS A 334 9.63 -0.47 -11.25
N GLY A 335 8.72 -0.42 -12.23
CA GLY A 335 7.71 0.65 -12.27
C GLY A 335 6.58 0.44 -13.29
N LEU A 336 5.38 0.91 -12.91
CA LEU A 336 4.16 0.94 -13.73
C LEU A 336 3.68 2.38 -13.83
N SER A 337 3.27 2.82 -15.02
CA SER A 337 2.72 4.16 -15.22
C SER A 337 1.76 4.18 -16.42
N PHE A 338 1.06 5.29 -16.59
CA PHE A 338 0.25 5.53 -17.79
C PHE A 338 0.22 7.01 -18.17
N SER A 339 -0.03 7.26 -19.45
CA SER A 339 0.10 8.58 -20.05
C SER A 339 -0.99 9.57 -19.62
N SER A 340 -2.25 9.20 -19.85
CA SER A 340 -3.41 10.08 -19.74
C SER A 340 -4.62 9.36 -19.13
N VAL A 341 -5.83 9.90 -19.26
CA VAL A 341 -7.04 9.24 -18.74
C VAL A 341 -7.49 8.09 -19.64
N PRO A 342 -8.04 7.00 -19.08
CA PRO A 342 -8.52 5.88 -19.89
C PRO A 342 -9.64 6.30 -20.83
N GLY A 343 -9.46 6.00 -22.12
CA GLY A 343 -10.35 6.41 -23.22
C GLY A 343 -9.86 7.60 -24.04
N SER A 344 -8.75 8.25 -23.64
CA SER A 344 -8.05 9.21 -24.49
C SER A 344 -7.32 8.49 -25.64
N PRO A 345 -7.21 9.09 -26.84
CA PRO A 345 -6.51 8.46 -27.98
C PRO A 345 -5.01 8.25 -27.75
N ASP A 346 -4.41 9.03 -26.84
CA ASP A 346 -3.00 8.93 -26.44
C ASP A 346 -2.78 8.03 -25.21
N PHE A 347 -3.82 7.31 -24.75
CA PHE A 347 -3.74 6.46 -23.57
C PHE A 347 -2.84 5.24 -23.81
N VAL A 348 -1.74 5.18 -23.07
CA VAL A 348 -0.73 4.12 -23.06
C VAL A 348 -0.44 3.76 -21.61
N VAL A 349 -0.43 2.47 -21.31
CA VAL A 349 0.14 1.93 -20.07
C VAL A 349 1.57 1.49 -20.38
N LEU A 350 2.49 1.81 -19.47
CA LEU A 350 3.89 1.42 -19.56
C LEU A 350 4.28 0.65 -18.30
N ALA A 351 4.90 -0.50 -18.50
CA ALA A 351 5.49 -1.32 -17.45
C ALA A 351 6.98 -1.47 -17.72
N THR A 352 7.77 -1.52 -16.65
CA THR A 352 9.22 -1.69 -16.72
C THR A 352 9.72 -2.73 -15.75
N SER A 353 10.66 -3.52 -16.24
CA SER A 353 11.42 -4.48 -15.46
C SER A 353 12.89 -4.43 -15.83
N CYS A 354 13.74 -4.99 -14.98
CA CYS A 354 15.15 -5.17 -15.26
C CYS A 354 15.65 -6.55 -14.85
N THR A 355 16.79 -6.97 -15.41
CA THR A 355 17.48 -8.16 -14.91
C THR A 355 17.98 -7.96 -13.47
N PRO A 356 18.21 -9.04 -12.69
CA PRO A 356 18.72 -8.92 -11.32
C PRO A 356 20.06 -8.19 -11.16
N ASP A 357 20.82 -8.01 -12.24
CA ASP A 357 22.05 -7.21 -12.26
C ASP A 357 21.84 -5.77 -12.76
N ASP A 358 20.58 -5.35 -12.92
CA ASP A 358 20.11 -4.03 -13.38
C ASP A 358 20.67 -3.58 -14.76
N LYS A 359 21.19 -4.52 -15.59
CA LYS A 359 21.85 -4.17 -16.87
C LYS A 359 20.95 -4.21 -18.09
N VAL A 360 19.93 -5.06 -18.06
CA VAL A 360 18.96 -5.18 -19.15
C VAL A 360 17.66 -4.62 -18.64
N ILE A 361 17.11 -3.66 -19.37
CA ILE A 361 15.83 -3.03 -19.08
C ILE A 361 14.84 -3.55 -20.11
N THR A 362 13.70 -4.02 -19.64
CA THR A 362 12.58 -4.38 -20.51
C THR A 362 11.49 -3.34 -20.33
N ILE A 363 11.00 -2.80 -21.43
CA ILE A 363 9.90 -1.85 -21.47
C ILE A 363 8.75 -2.49 -22.22
N GLN A 364 7.59 -2.50 -21.58
CA GLN A 364 6.37 -3.06 -22.14
C GLN A 364 5.31 -1.96 -22.19
N THR A 365 4.69 -1.81 -23.35
CA THR A 365 3.60 -0.84 -23.54
C THR A 365 2.33 -1.53 -23.98
N TRP A 366 1.20 -0.96 -23.57
CA TRP A 366 -0.11 -1.45 -23.95
C TRP A 366 -1.04 -0.27 -24.24
N ARG A 367 -1.76 -0.34 -25.36
CA ARG A 367 -2.81 0.62 -25.72
C ARG A 367 -4.17 -0.01 -25.58
N MET A 368 -5.17 0.86 -25.42
CA MET A 368 -6.55 0.45 -25.27
C MET A 368 -7.02 -0.35 -26.50
N GLY A 369 -7.29 -1.64 -26.31
CA GLY A 369 -7.75 -2.54 -27.37
C GLY A 369 -6.69 -3.52 -27.89
N ASP A 370 -5.43 -3.37 -27.49
CA ASP A 370 -4.38 -4.34 -27.81
C ASP A 370 -4.62 -5.66 -27.06
N GLU A 371 -4.38 -6.79 -27.73
CA GLU A 371 -4.53 -8.13 -27.15
C GLU A 371 -3.32 -8.52 -26.28
N GLU A 372 -2.13 -8.00 -26.60
CA GLU A 372 -0.86 -8.32 -25.95
C GLU A 372 -0.05 -7.04 -25.69
N TRP A 373 0.96 -7.14 -24.81
CA TRP A 373 1.91 -6.05 -24.58
C TRP A 373 2.93 -5.97 -25.72
N LYS A 374 3.22 -4.76 -26.21
CA LYS A 374 4.38 -4.51 -27.07
C LYS A 374 5.61 -4.46 -26.17
N GLU A 375 6.54 -5.38 -26.38
CA GLU A 375 7.77 -5.49 -25.61
C GLU A 375 8.99 -4.97 -26.39
N GLU A 376 9.84 -4.25 -25.68
CA GLU A 376 11.17 -3.87 -26.15
C GLU A 376 12.22 -4.14 -25.08
N ILE A 377 13.27 -4.87 -25.45
CA ILE A 377 14.38 -5.23 -24.57
C ILE A 377 15.57 -4.36 -24.91
N LEU A 378 16.00 -3.58 -23.92
CA LEU A 378 17.06 -2.60 -24.04
C LEU A 378 18.28 -3.10 -23.26
N GLY A 379 19.27 -3.60 -23.99
CA GLY A 379 20.58 -3.92 -23.43
C GLY A 379 21.52 -2.74 -23.63
N ASN A 380 21.93 -2.08 -22.55
CA ASN A 380 22.85 -0.96 -22.65
C ASN A 380 24.29 -1.45 -22.42
N TYR A 381 24.99 -1.81 -23.51
CA TYR A 381 26.39 -2.24 -23.42
C TYR A 381 27.37 -1.06 -23.29
N ASP A 382 26.98 0.14 -23.72
CA ASP A 382 27.89 1.29 -23.83
C ASP A 382 27.72 2.32 -22.68
N VAL A 383 26.51 2.46 -22.10
CA VAL A 383 26.26 3.37 -20.97
C VAL A 383 25.40 2.64 -19.93
N PRO A 384 25.93 2.21 -18.77
CA PRO A 384 25.12 1.45 -17.82
C PRO A 384 24.03 2.38 -17.25
N PHE A 385 22.74 2.20 -17.51
CA PHE A 385 21.63 2.97 -16.91
C PHE A 385 20.98 2.11 -15.83
N PHE A 386 21.04 2.55 -14.58
CA PHE A 386 20.57 1.75 -13.45
C PHE A 386 19.22 2.28 -12.99
N MET A 387 18.16 1.69 -13.53
CA MET A 387 16.78 2.10 -13.28
C MET A 387 16.47 1.96 -11.78
N SER A 388 16.01 3.04 -11.14
CA SER A 388 15.52 2.95 -9.78
C SER A 388 14.11 2.35 -9.73
N SER A 389 13.73 1.79 -8.58
CA SER A 389 12.43 1.12 -8.36
C SER A 389 11.27 2.12 -8.21
N GLN A 390 11.05 2.98 -9.22
CA GLN A 390 10.03 4.03 -9.23
C GLN A 390 9.16 4.01 -10.50
N SER A 391 7.95 4.54 -10.38
CA SER A 391 7.01 4.66 -11.50
C SER A 391 7.46 5.77 -12.47
N PRO A 392 7.53 5.50 -13.79
CA PRO A 392 7.93 6.52 -14.79
C PRO A 392 6.96 7.69 -14.87
N VAL A 393 7.46 8.88 -15.22
CA VAL A 393 6.62 10.09 -15.35
C VAL A 393 6.33 10.38 -16.81
N PHE A 394 5.05 10.34 -17.19
CA PHE A 394 4.63 10.79 -18.51
C PHE A 394 4.44 12.32 -18.56
N GLN A 395 5.14 12.99 -19.47
CA GLN A 395 5.02 14.42 -19.75
C GLN A 395 5.37 14.70 -21.21
N ASP A 396 4.64 15.62 -21.85
CA ASP A 396 4.86 16.06 -23.23
C ASP A 396 4.98 14.92 -24.26
N GLY A 397 4.16 13.88 -24.12
CA GLY A 397 4.10 12.78 -25.07
C GLY A 397 5.10 11.65 -24.79
N VAL A 398 6.02 11.81 -23.84
CA VAL A 398 7.09 10.84 -23.55
C VAL A 398 7.12 10.43 -22.08
N PHE A 399 7.71 9.27 -21.78
CA PHE A 399 7.95 8.79 -20.43
C PHE A 399 9.39 9.09 -20.00
N TYR A 400 9.54 9.70 -18.82
CA TYR A 400 10.82 9.99 -18.19
C TYR A 400 11.10 9.00 -17.05
N PHE A 401 12.36 8.59 -16.98
CA PHE A 401 12.91 7.67 -16.00
C PHE A 401 14.07 8.36 -15.31
N LEU A 402 14.13 8.31 -13.99
CA LEU A 402 15.28 8.77 -13.24
C LEU A 402 16.04 7.54 -12.73
N ASP A 403 17.34 7.50 -12.99
CA ASP A 403 18.22 6.41 -12.57
C ASP A 403 18.87 6.73 -11.20
N ILE A 404 19.56 5.77 -10.60
CA ILE A 404 20.21 5.95 -9.27
C ILE A 404 21.39 6.94 -9.29
N ASN A 405 21.84 7.35 -10.48
CA ASN A 405 22.97 8.24 -10.73
C ASN A 405 22.52 9.59 -11.30
N ASP A 406 21.26 9.96 -11.07
CA ASP A 406 20.62 11.21 -11.48
C ASP A 406 20.53 11.44 -13.00
N ARG A 407 20.65 10.38 -13.81
CA ARG A 407 20.43 10.44 -15.27
C ARG A 407 18.96 10.27 -15.60
N LEU A 408 18.57 10.90 -16.70
CA LEU A 408 17.22 10.83 -17.23
C LEU A 408 17.18 9.96 -18.47
N GLY A 409 16.45 8.85 -18.38
CA GLY A 409 16.04 8.06 -19.53
C GLY A 409 14.74 8.61 -20.08
N VAL A 410 14.55 8.54 -21.40
CA VAL A 410 13.30 8.93 -22.05
C VAL A 410 12.88 7.90 -23.08
N VAL A 411 11.57 7.72 -23.21
CA VAL A 411 10.93 6.83 -24.17
C VAL A 411 9.72 7.52 -24.79
N ASP A 412 9.65 7.53 -26.11
CA ASP A 412 8.43 7.89 -26.84
C ASP A 412 7.60 6.62 -27.14
N PRO A 413 6.40 6.49 -26.57
CA PRO A 413 5.53 5.34 -26.82
C PRO A 413 4.84 5.37 -28.19
N ASN A 414 4.98 6.45 -28.97
CA ASN A 414 4.32 6.64 -30.26
C ASN A 414 5.23 6.37 -31.46
N GLU A 415 6.52 6.15 -31.25
CA GLU A 415 7.43 5.75 -32.33
C GLU A 415 7.17 4.28 -32.73
N ASP A 416 7.31 4.01 -34.04
CA ASP A 416 7.10 2.66 -34.59
C ASP A 416 8.07 1.65 -33.97
N GLU A 417 9.34 2.05 -33.82
CA GLU A 417 10.38 1.40 -33.00
C GLU A 417 10.60 2.30 -31.77
N MET A 418 10.48 1.77 -30.55
CA MET A 418 10.47 2.62 -29.36
C MET A 418 11.91 3.00 -28.99
N GLU A 419 12.34 4.20 -29.38
CA GLU A 419 13.71 4.60 -29.11
C GLU A 419 13.91 4.96 -27.63
N TRP A 420 14.74 4.16 -26.95
CA TRP A 420 15.29 4.51 -25.65
C TRP A 420 16.45 5.48 -25.80
N ARG A 421 16.35 6.64 -25.15
CA ARG A 421 17.42 7.62 -25.12
C ARG A 421 17.74 7.99 -23.68
N VAL A 422 18.98 7.77 -23.26
CA VAL A 422 19.51 8.39 -22.04
C VAL A 422 19.89 9.81 -22.42
N LEU A 423 19.20 10.79 -21.85
CA LEU A 423 19.53 12.19 -22.05
C LEU A 423 20.95 12.46 -21.50
N ASP A 424 21.62 13.45 -22.08
CA ASP A 424 22.91 13.90 -21.57
C ASP A 424 22.81 14.12 -20.05
N LYS A 425 23.75 13.53 -19.30
CA LYS A 425 23.73 13.61 -17.84
C LYS A 425 23.67 15.09 -17.47
N PRO A 426 22.77 15.50 -16.55
CA PRO A 426 22.74 16.88 -16.10
C PRO A 426 24.13 17.35 -15.67
N ASP A 427 24.55 18.53 -16.12
CA ASP A 427 25.91 19.06 -15.87
C ASP A 427 26.25 19.11 -14.37
N GLN A 428 25.22 19.16 -13.52
CA GLN A 428 25.33 19.07 -12.07
C GLN A 428 24.47 17.88 -11.58
N PRO A 429 25.08 16.75 -11.16
CA PRO A 429 24.34 15.68 -10.52
C PRO A 429 23.74 16.18 -9.21
N ILE A 430 22.55 15.70 -8.88
CA ILE A 430 21.80 16.10 -7.69
C ILE A 430 22.59 15.74 -6.43
N ARG A 431 23.19 14.55 -6.43
CA ARG A 431 23.96 14.04 -5.30
C ARG A 431 25.37 14.63 -5.21
N GLY A 432 25.77 15.52 -6.13
CA GLY A 432 27.08 16.19 -6.12
C GLY A 432 28.29 15.28 -6.30
N SER A 433 28.10 13.96 -6.36
CA SER A 433 29.16 12.97 -6.59
C SER A 433 29.29 12.62 -8.07
N THR A 434 30.53 12.40 -8.49
CA THR A 434 30.87 11.83 -9.80
C THR A 434 31.03 10.31 -9.75
N GLU A 435 30.99 9.71 -8.55
CA GLU A 435 31.03 8.27 -8.39
C GLU A 435 29.73 7.64 -8.88
N VAL A 436 29.86 6.52 -9.59
CA VAL A 436 28.72 5.77 -10.10
C VAL A 436 28.27 4.79 -9.01
N HIS A 437 27.09 5.02 -8.47
CA HIS A 437 26.41 4.07 -7.60
C HIS A 437 26.01 2.83 -8.41
N LEU A 438 26.25 1.67 -7.81
CA LEU A 438 25.91 0.36 -8.39
C LEU A 438 24.69 -0.28 -7.71
N ALA A 439 24.10 0.39 -6.72
CA ALA A 439 22.91 -0.06 -6.00
C ALA A 439 22.09 1.15 -5.53
N GLU A 440 20.77 0.98 -5.50
CA GLU A 440 19.82 1.92 -4.88
C GLU A 440 20.06 1.97 -3.36
N TRP A 441 20.42 3.15 -2.84
CA TRP A 441 20.59 3.38 -1.40
C TRP A 441 19.61 4.41 -0.83
N GLU A 442 18.89 5.13 -1.69
CA GLU A 442 17.99 6.21 -1.31
C GLU A 442 16.66 6.03 -2.00
N HIS A 443 15.59 6.48 -1.34
CA HIS A 443 14.28 6.55 -1.98
C HIS A 443 14.19 7.87 -2.74
N ASN A 444 14.06 7.79 -4.06
CA ASN A 444 13.86 8.94 -4.92
C ASN A 444 12.65 8.75 -5.82
N TYR A 445 11.88 9.82 -6.00
CA TYR A 445 10.77 9.87 -6.94
C TYR A 445 10.93 11.02 -7.92
N LEU A 446 10.71 10.73 -9.20
CA LEU A 446 10.42 11.73 -10.21
C LEU A 446 8.91 11.97 -10.24
N VAL A 447 8.49 13.24 -10.24
CA VAL A 447 7.08 13.63 -10.28
C VAL A 447 6.86 14.82 -11.21
N GLU A 448 5.65 14.91 -11.74
CA GLU A 448 5.19 16.05 -12.53
C GLU A 448 4.55 17.12 -11.62
N TRP A 449 5.00 18.38 -11.73
CA TRP A 449 4.36 19.51 -11.07
C TRP A 449 4.40 20.76 -11.93
N LYS A 450 3.24 21.38 -12.15
CA LYS A 450 3.09 22.61 -12.98
C LYS A 450 3.74 22.49 -14.38
N ALA A 451 3.62 21.31 -15.00
CA ALA A 451 4.26 20.95 -16.27
C ALA A 451 5.80 20.95 -16.23
N GLU A 452 6.38 20.70 -15.06
CA GLU A 452 7.82 20.59 -14.85
C GLU A 452 8.15 19.26 -14.17
N LEU A 453 9.39 18.78 -14.36
CA LEU A 453 9.90 17.59 -13.69
C LEU A 453 10.55 17.98 -12.38
N VAL A 454 10.08 17.38 -11.29
CA VAL A 454 10.61 17.56 -9.94
C VAL A 454 11.08 16.19 -9.44
N ALA A 455 12.31 16.13 -8.97
CA ALA A 455 12.86 14.95 -8.31
C ALA A 455 12.90 15.19 -6.80
N ILE A 456 12.40 14.23 -6.02
CA ILE A 456 12.32 14.32 -4.57
C ILE A 456 13.16 13.17 -4.00
N PHE A 457 14.12 13.50 -3.15
CA PHE A 457 15.08 12.57 -2.56
C PHE A 457 14.91 12.52 -1.06
N ARG A 458 14.87 11.31 -0.51
CA ARG A 458 15.02 11.08 0.91
C ARG A 458 16.42 10.55 1.18
N ASP A 459 17.21 11.36 1.87
CA ASP A 459 18.57 11.02 2.27
C ASP A 459 18.54 9.83 3.24
N SER A 460 19.44 8.88 3.01
CA SER A 460 19.50 7.66 3.81
C SER A 460 20.18 7.88 5.16
N ALA A 461 21.07 8.87 5.28
CA ALA A 461 21.88 9.07 6.46
C ALA A 461 21.14 9.80 7.59
N ASP A 462 20.36 10.84 7.25
CA ASP A 462 19.64 11.66 8.23
C ASP A 462 18.11 11.67 8.02
N GLY A 463 17.62 11.01 6.97
CA GLY A 463 16.21 11.00 6.62
C GLY A 463 15.69 12.34 6.09
N SER A 464 16.56 13.32 5.84
CA SER A 464 16.17 14.61 5.29
C SER A 464 15.60 14.44 3.88
N VAL A 465 14.67 15.33 3.52
CA VAL A 465 14.03 15.30 2.20
C VAL A 465 14.39 16.56 1.44
N ARG A 466 14.97 16.37 0.24
CA ARG A 466 15.37 17.45 -0.68
C ARG A 466 14.59 17.33 -1.98
N MET A 467 14.31 18.48 -2.61
CA MET A 467 13.57 18.54 -3.87
C MET A 467 14.39 19.32 -4.90
N PHE A 468 14.34 18.86 -6.14
CA PHE A 468 15.08 19.46 -7.24
C PHE A 468 14.17 19.58 -8.45
N LYS A 469 14.21 20.74 -9.10
CA LYS A 469 13.50 20.99 -10.35
C LYS A 469 14.49 20.93 -11.51
N LEU A 470 14.09 20.30 -12.61
CA LEU A 470 14.90 20.25 -13.82
C LEU A 470 14.64 21.48 -14.70
N ASP A 471 15.68 22.26 -14.99
CA ASP A 471 15.68 23.14 -16.16
C ASP A 471 15.97 22.28 -17.40
N ARG A 472 14.93 21.96 -18.16
CA ARG A 472 15.04 21.14 -19.38
C ARG A 472 15.80 21.83 -20.51
N SER A 473 15.90 23.16 -20.50
CA SER A 473 16.61 23.91 -21.56
C SER A 473 18.12 23.83 -21.37
N GLN A 474 18.57 23.78 -20.12
CA GLN A 474 19.98 23.67 -19.75
C GLN A 474 20.38 22.25 -19.34
N MET A 475 19.39 21.38 -19.10
CA MET A 475 19.58 20.06 -18.47
C MET A 475 20.32 20.18 -17.14
N VAL A 476 19.87 21.09 -16.26
CA VAL A 476 20.47 21.31 -14.93
C VAL A 476 19.41 21.19 -13.85
N TRP A 477 19.75 20.52 -12.75
CA TRP A 477 18.91 20.46 -11.55
C TRP A 477 19.16 21.67 -10.66
N SER A 478 18.09 22.32 -10.22
CA SER A 478 18.11 23.39 -9.24
C SER A 478 17.31 22.99 -8.00
N GLU A 479 17.87 23.21 -6.81
CA GLU A 479 17.20 22.92 -5.55
C GLU A 479 15.91 23.75 -5.39
N LEU A 480 14.86 23.10 -4.93
CA LEU A 480 13.53 23.67 -4.68
C LEU A 480 13.24 23.62 -3.18
N GLU A 481 13.40 24.75 -2.49
CA GLU A 481 13.24 24.80 -1.03
C GLU A 481 11.78 24.75 -0.57
N VAL A 482 10.86 25.35 -1.34
CA VAL A 482 9.44 25.49 -0.98
C VAL A 482 8.54 25.38 -2.21
N MET A 483 7.35 24.80 -2.04
CA MET A 483 6.34 24.66 -3.09
C MET A 483 5.15 25.61 -2.93
N GLU A 484 5.26 26.58 -2.03
CA GLU A 484 4.26 27.61 -1.70
C GLU A 484 2.89 27.05 -1.33
N ASP A 485 2.06 26.72 -2.32
CA ASP A 485 0.66 26.31 -2.28
C ASP A 485 0.42 24.80 -2.42
N ALA A 486 1.49 24.02 -2.60
CA ALA A 486 1.40 22.58 -2.80
C ALA A 486 1.92 21.75 -1.62
N ALA A 487 1.49 20.50 -1.58
CA ALA A 487 1.99 19.47 -0.69
C ALA A 487 2.40 18.23 -1.50
N VAL A 488 3.39 17.50 -0.97
CA VAL A 488 3.78 16.19 -1.50
C VAL A 488 2.95 15.13 -0.78
N PHE A 489 2.52 14.13 -1.53
CA PHE A 489 1.92 12.92 -0.99
C PHE A 489 2.80 11.77 -1.43
N TRP A 490 3.44 11.13 -0.45
CA TRP A 490 4.49 10.15 -0.65
C TRP A 490 4.03 8.81 -0.13
N ASP A 491 4.12 7.76 -0.94
CA ASP A 491 3.91 6.38 -0.53
C ASP A 491 5.08 5.48 -1.00
N ARG A 492 4.96 4.16 -0.81
CA ARG A 492 6.06 3.22 -1.10
C ARG A 492 6.27 2.96 -2.60
N ARG A 493 5.32 3.31 -3.47
CA ARG A 493 5.41 3.04 -4.92
C ARG A 493 5.24 4.27 -5.79
N ASN A 494 4.77 5.37 -5.21
CA ASN A 494 4.42 6.57 -5.93
C ASN A 494 4.63 7.83 -5.08
N ALA A 495 4.77 8.95 -5.76
CA ALA A 495 4.63 10.27 -5.18
C ALA A 495 3.81 11.16 -6.12
N LEU A 496 3.02 12.06 -5.54
CA LEU A 496 2.31 13.07 -6.29
C LEU A 496 2.35 14.41 -5.57
N ILE A 497 2.30 15.50 -6.35
CA ILE A 497 2.22 16.86 -5.83
C ILE A 497 0.83 17.40 -6.13
N ALA A 498 0.14 17.85 -5.08
CA ALA A 498 -1.19 18.43 -5.21
C ALA A 498 -1.21 19.86 -4.68
N VAL A 499 -1.88 20.75 -5.44
CA VAL A 499 -2.22 22.10 -4.97
C VAL A 499 -3.40 21.98 -4.02
N LEU A 500 -3.28 22.57 -2.84
CA LEU A 500 -4.26 22.41 -1.78
C LEU A 500 -5.25 23.57 -1.69
N PRO A 501 -6.46 23.34 -1.15
CA PRO A 501 -7.40 24.40 -0.87
C PRO A 501 -6.83 25.47 0.08
N THR A 502 -7.20 26.73 -0.13
CA THR A 502 -6.75 27.84 0.73
C THR A 502 -7.17 27.62 2.19
N GLY A 503 -6.20 27.74 3.11
CA GLY A 503 -6.43 27.58 4.55
C GLY A 503 -6.14 26.19 5.10
N GLU A 504 -5.66 25.26 4.28
CA GLU A 504 -5.12 23.99 4.77
C GLU A 504 -3.66 24.15 5.25
N ASP A 505 -3.38 23.69 6.47
CA ASP A 505 -2.04 23.65 7.05
C ASP A 505 -1.26 22.41 6.58
N LEU A 506 -1.25 22.16 5.27
CA LEU A 506 -0.53 21.05 4.63
C LEU A 506 0.50 21.53 3.61
N CYS A 507 0.44 22.80 3.18
CA CYS A 507 1.40 23.33 2.23
C CYS A 507 2.84 23.25 2.74
N ASN A 508 3.78 22.94 1.86
CA ASN A 508 5.18 22.70 2.21
C ASN A 508 5.37 21.56 3.23
N LYS A 509 4.47 20.57 3.20
CA LYS A 509 4.60 19.32 3.93
C LYS A 509 4.49 18.14 2.97
N MET A 510 5.15 17.05 3.33
CA MET A 510 5.02 15.76 2.67
C MET A 510 4.19 14.82 3.54
N SER A 511 3.00 14.48 3.09
CA SER A 511 2.10 13.55 3.79
C SER A 511 2.55 12.11 3.56
N LEU A 512 2.62 11.34 4.65
CA LEU A 512 2.99 9.94 4.64
C LEU A 512 1.77 9.04 4.91
N PRO A 513 1.76 7.77 4.48
CA PRO A 513 0.67 6.84 4.77
C PRO A 513 0.57 6.51 6.27
N ASN A 514 1.64 6.77 7.02
CA ASN A 514 1.77 6.41 8.41
C ASN A 514 0.91 7.32 9.31
N TYR A 515 0.43 6.75 10.41
CA TYR A 515 -0.34 7.47 11.42
C TYR A 515 -0.01 6.98 12.83
N SER A 516 -0.18 7.86 13.81
CA SER A 516 -0.18 7.47 15.22
C SER A 516 -1.61 7.35 15.73
N GLU A 517 -1.90 6.34 16.54
CA GLU A 517 -3.16 6.25 17.27
C GLU A 517 -3.12 7.20 18.47
N THR A 518 -4.22 7.89 18.75
CA THR A 518 -4.37 8.73 19.94
C THR A 518 -5.08 7.94 21.04
N ASP A 519 -4.86 8.31 22.31
CA ASP A 519 -5.48 7.65 23.47
C ASP A 519 -7.02 7.64 23.45
N ARG A 520 -7.63 8.50 22.62
CA ARG A 520 -9.10 8.57 22.43
C ARG A 520 -9.60 7.76 21.23
N GLY A 521 -8.75 6.92 20.63
CA GLY A 521 -9.08 6.11 19.45
C GLY A 521 -9.08 6.89 18.12
N GLY A 522 -8.58 8.13 18.10
CA GLY A 522 -8.36 8.90 16.88
C GLY A 522 -7.04 8.54 16.19
N ARG A 523 -6.81 9.05 14.98
CA ARG A 523 -5.54 8.90 14.25
C ARG A 523 -4.96 10.28 13.98
N THR A 524 -3.69 10.47 14.28
CA THR A 524 -2.92 11.65 13.86
C THR A 524 -2.09 11.27 12.66
N ARG A 525 -2.28 12.02 11.56
CA ARG A 525 -1.52 11.85 10.32
C ARG A 525 -0.02 12.13 10.54
N SER A 526 0.83 11.43 9.81
CA SER A 526 2.27 11.71 9.80
C SER A 526 2.64 12.55 8.58
N PHE A 527 3.53 13.53 8.79
CA PHE A 527 4.07 14.33 7.69
C PHE A 527 5.51 14.76 7.97
N TYR A 528 6.25 15.04 6.90
CA TYR A 528 7.52 15.74 6.96
C TYR A 528 7.31 17.22 6.62
N SER A 529 7.87 18.12 7.41
CA SER A 529 7.83 19.58 7.16
C SER A 529 9.07 19.97 6.37
N PHE A 530 8.92 20.46 5.13
CA PHE A 530 10.08 20.92 4.34
C PHE A 530 10.75 22.15 4.96
N ARG A 531 9.97 23.00 5.63
CA ARG A 531 10.48 24.23 6.27
C ARG A 531 11.30 23.95 7.52
N GLU A 532 10.87 22.97 8.30
CA GLU A 532 11.51 22.63 9.58
C GLU A 532 12.47 21.44 9.44
N GLN A 533 12.46 20.78 8.27
CA GLN A 533 13.23 19.57 7.97
C GLN A 533 13.06 18.46 9.00
N CYS A 534 11.82 18.24 9.46
CA CYS A 534 11.51 17.31 10.54
C CYS A 534 10.22 16.51 10.27
N TYR A 535 10.17 15.29 10.81
CA TYR A 535 8.99 14.43 10.81
C TYR A 535 8.08 14.70 12.02
N TYR A 536 6.78 14.63 11.78
CA TYR A 536 5.74 14.82 12.79
C TYR A 536 4.69 13.71 12.70
N PRO A 537 4.44 12.94 13.77
CA PRO A 537 5.28 12.82 14.98
C PRO A 537 6.66 12.21 14.63
N SER A 538 7.65 12.40 15.50
CA SER A 538 9.05 12.11 15.17
C SER A 538 9.34 10.62 14.91
N PHE A 539 8.71 9.65 15.58
CA PHE A 539 8.93 8.21 15.30
C PHE A 539 7.76 7.32 15.76
N ASN A 540 7.72 6.07 15.28
CA ASN A 540 6.82 4.96 15.68
C ASN A 540 5.37 4.95 15.16
N ALA A 541 5.14 5.52 13.98
CA ALA A 541 3.83 5.49 13.33
C ALA A 541 3.50 4.12 12.68
N LYS A 542 2.23 3.72 12.72
CA LYS A 542 1.72 2.56 11.99
C LYS A 542 1.50 2.93 10.53
N GLU A 543 1.82 2.03 9.61
CA GLU A 543 1.64 2.18 8.17
C GLU A 543 0.75 1.06 7.64
N PRO A 544 -0.30 1.33 6.85
CA PRO A 544 -0.99 0.26 6.14
C PRO A 544 -0.07 -0.34 5.07
N MET A 545 -0.01 -1.67 4.97
CA MET A 545 0.99 -2.35 4.13
C MET A 545 0.77 -2.19 2.61
N ASN A 546 -0.47 -2.03 2.17
CA ASN A 546 -0.82 -1.81 0.78
C ASN A 546 -1.59 -0.49 0.64
N ALA A 547 -0.86 0.61 0.76
CA ALA A 547 -1.39 1.96 0.72
C ALA A 547 -0.86 2.74 -0.50
N VAL A 548 -1.72 3.53 -1.13
CA VAL A 548 -1.34 4.45 -2.21
C VAL A 548 -2.10 5.76 -2.06
N TRP A 549 -1.45 6.88 -2.36
CA TRP A 549 -2.12 8.17 -2.44
C TRP A 549 -2.85 8.31 -3.76
N PHE A 550 -4.13 8.67 -3.71
CA PHE A 550 -4.99 8.79 -4.87
C PHE A 550 -5.52 10.22 -5.01
N GLN A 551 -5.25 10.86 -6.14
CA GLN A 551 -5.88 12.12 -6.51
C GLN A 551 -7.13 11.87 -7.37
N PRO A 552 -8.34 12.23 -6.91
CA PRO A 552 -9.56 12.12 -7.74
C PRO A 552 -9.48 13.03 -8.97
N ASP A 553 -9.95 12.52 -10.12
CA ASP A 553 -10.16 13.33 -11.32
C ASP A 553 -11.52 14.02 -11.27
N LEU A 554 -11.50 15.32 -10.96
CA LEU A 554 -12.69 16.15 -10.85
C LEU A 554 -13.38 16.38 -12.20
N ASN A 555 -12.65 16.34 -13.31
CA ASN A 555 -13.20 16.60 -14.64
C ASN A 555 -14.00 15.40 -15.15
N ALA A 556 -13.49 14.18 -14.94
CA ALA A 556 -14.22 12.95 -15.24
C ALA A 556 -15.55 12.85 -14.50
N LEU A 557 -15.63 13.41 -13.28
CA LEU A 557 -16.83 13.39 -12.44
C LEU A 557 -17.91 14.39 -12.86
N MET A 558 -17.56 15.42 -13.63
CA MET A 558 -18.55 16.37 -14.15
C MET A 558 -19.33 15.78 -15.33
N ALA A 559 -18.69 14.92 -16.14
CA ALA A 559 -19.28 14.33 -17.34
C ALA A 559 -20.40 13.31 -17.03
N THR A 560 -20.33 12.61 -15.89
CA THR A 560 -21.36 11.64 -15.47
C THR A 560 -22.63 12.29 -14.92
N THR A 561 -22.59 13.56 -14.52
CA THR A 561 -23.76 14.29 -13.99
C THR A 561 -24.76 14.78 -15.06
N HIS A 562 -24.46 14.62 -16.35
CA HIS A 562 -25.27 15.12 -17.46
C HIS A 562 -26.07 14.05 -18.23
N GLN A 563 -26.14 12.81 -17.71
CA GLN A 563 -27.01 11.75 -18.26
C GLN A 563 -28.24 11.48 -17.40
#